data_AF-A0AAD6WR70-F1
#
_entry.id   AF-A0AAD6WR70-F1
#
_cell.length_a   1.000
_cell.length_b   1.000
_cell.length_c   1.000
_cell.angle_alpha   90.00
_cell.angle_beta   90.00
_cell.angle_gamma   90.00
#
_symmetry.space_group_name_H-M   'P 1'
#
loop_
_entity.id
_entity.type
_entity.pdbx_description
1 polymer ?
#
loop_
_entity_poly.entity_id
_entity_poly.type
_entity_poly.pdbx_seq_one_letter_code
_entity_poly.pdbx_strand_id
1 'polypeptide(L)'
;MGGQSQKKREVARQSVYDREGRRLRSRAAAAANRFLVIPEMFECELLPHCSLESVMVLARSSHYTRYHVKSFFCLNQQCLLKAFVGEDKVDTFHQVLNSSGSGMAGSFSTSLLTPPYGLALTTDLNIFTIRGNLFIWRDFLDSIHVTALDNQRGIDCRYLHTTANHIVYHAKTKNFTISVTESKDNSLFTLLIGATTTLNTTIITSAKIYALYASLLSQRRALEGWFPTPVKKAVAIGKRRYRSSFSTASWDRPCGINCPILWRHIRGLRKVGVFNWGGNQNQYDDFSEVGIPFSDNNLKWRLGDTCSNAACPFRRGNYFAPARV
;
A
#
# COMPACT_ATOMS: atom_id res chain seq x y z
N MET A 1 7.74 -59.80 -23.46
CA MET A 1 7.90 -58.60 -24.31
C MET A 1 6.71 -57.62 -24.28
N GLY A 2 5.77 -57.68 -23.30
CA GLY A 2 4.58 -56.81 -23.28
C GLY A 2 4.76 -55.38 -22.71
N GLY A 3 5.84 -55.10 -21.98
CA GLY A 3 6.02 -53.83 -21.26
C GLY A 3 6.31 -52.59 -22.13
N GLN A 4 6.90 -52.76 -23.32
CA GLN A 4 7.22 -51.63 -24.19
C GLN A 4 5.97 -51.03 -24.88
N SER A 5 4.92 -51.82 -25.09
CA SER A 5 3.69 -51.34 -25.72
C SER A 5 2.81 -50.51 -24.78
N GLN A 6 2.83 -50.78 -23.46
CA GLN A 6 2.07 -50.00 -22.48
C GLN A 6 2.68 -48.62 -22.26
N LYS A 7 4.01 -48.53 -22.14
CA LYS A 7 4.72 -47.26 -21.93
C LYS A 7 4.53 -46.27 -23.08
N LYS A 8 4.49 -46.76 -24.34
CA LYS A 8 4.19 -45.91 -25.51
C LYS A 8 2.76 -45.35 -25.50
N ARG A 9 1.78 -46.13 -25.02
CA ARG A 9 0.38 -45.68 -24.92
C ARG A 9 0.19 -44.62 -23.84
N GLU A 10 0.90 -44.73 -22.73
CA GLU A 10 0.82 -43.78 -21.62
C GLU A 10 1.43 -42.41 -21.96
N VAL A 11 2.60 -42.39 -22.62
CA VAL A 11 3.22 -41.15 -23.14
C VAL A 11 2.34 -40.47 -24.19
N ALA A 12 1.69 -41.24 -25.07
CA ALA A 12 0.76 -40.70 -26.05
C ALA A 12 -0.48 -40.06 -25.40
N ARG A 13 -1.04 -40.69 -24.35
CA ARG A 13 -2.16 -40.13 -23.58
C ARG A 13 -1.75 -38.82 -22.90
N GLN A 14 -0.59 -38.78 -22.24
CA GLN A 14 -0.10 -37.57 -21.58
C GLN A 14 0.08 -36.41 -22.58
N SER A 15 0.63 -36.69 -23.77
CA SER A 15 0.77 -35.68 -24.82
C SER A 15 -0.56 -35.14 -25.35
N VAL A 16 -1.62 -35.94 -25.37
CA VAL A 16 -2.96 -35.48 -25.81
C VAL A 16 -3.56 -34.56 -24.75
N TYR A 17 -3.51 -34.93 -23.47
CA TYR A 17 -3.96 -34.09 -22.36
C TYR A 17 -3.22 -32.74 -22.32
N ASP A 18 -1.91 -32.74 -22.56
CA ASP A 18 -1.12 -31.50 -22.60
C ASP A 18 -1.46 -30.60 -23.80
N ARG A 19 -1.84 -31.17 -24.94
CA ARG A 19 -2.26 -30.40 -26.13
C ARG A 19 -3.67 -29.83 -25.94
N GLU A 20 -4.58 -30.61 -25.38
CA GLU A 20 -5.95 -30.18 -25.12
C GLU A 20 -5.99 -29.12 -24.01
N GLY A 21 -5.22 -29.30 -22.94
CA GLY A 21 -5.03 -28.28 -21.90
C GLY A 21 -4.45 -26.97 -22.45
N ARG A 22 -3.48 -27.02 -23.38
CA ARG A 22 -2.96 -25.82 -24.06
C ARG A 22 -4.01 -25.15 -24.94
N ARG A 23 -4.80 -25.91 -25.70
CA ARG A 23 -5.88 -25.36 -26.54
C ARG A 23 -6.99 -24.72 -25.72
N LEU A 24 -7.40 -25.34 -24.62
CA LEU A 24 -8.40 -24.78 -23.70
C LEU A 24 -7.90 -23.49 -23.05
N ARG A 25 -6.63 -23.45 -22.59
CA ARG A 25 -6.01 -22.21 -22.08
C ARG A 25 -5.93 -21.11 -23.13
N SER A 26 -5.56 -21.45 -24.37
CA SER A 26 -5.49 -20.50 -25.48
C SER A 26 -6.88 -19.93 -25.84
N ARG A 27 -7.91 -20.78 -25.91
CA ARG A 27 -9.29 -20.36 -26.16
C ARG A 27 -9.86 -19.51 -25.02
N ALA A 28 -9.61 -19.90 -23.77
CA ALA A 28 -10.02 -19.13 -22.60
C ALA A 28 -9.32 -17.75 -22.56
N ALA A 29 -8.03 -17.69 -22.89
CA ALA A 29 -7.29 -16.43 -23.00
C ALA A 29 -7.84 -15.54 -24.13
N ALA A 30 -8.13 -16.12 -25.30
CA ALA A 30 -8.74 -15.40 -26.42
C ALA A 30 -10.16 -14.88 -26.10
N ALA A 31 -10.96 -15.67 -25.38
CA ALA A 31 -12.30 -15.27 -24.94
C ALA A 31 -12.25 -14.21 -23.84
N ALA A 32 -11.32 -14.32 -22.89
CA ALA A 32 -11.09 -13.31 -21.85
C ALA A 32 -10.65 -11.96 -22.45
N ASN A 33 -9.82 -11.99 -23.51
CA ASN A 33 -9.45 -10.77 -24.24
C ASN A 33 -10.63 -10.12 -24.97
N ARG A 34 -11.69 -10.85 -25.33
CA ARG A 34 -12.89 -10.29 -25.98
C ARG A 34 -13.80 -9.51 -25.02
N PHE A 35 -13.71 -9.73 -23.71
CA PHE A 35 -14.44 -8.93 -22.72
C PHE A 35 -13.75 -7.60 -22.39
N LEU A 36 -12.50 -7.43 -22.82
CA LEU A 36 -11.65 -6.26 -22.54
C LEU A 36 -11.44 -5.40 -23.81
N VAL A 37 -12.41 -5.40 -24.72
CA VAL A 37 -12.26 -4.79 -26.06
C VAL A 37 -12.22 -3.26 -26.02
N ILE A 38 -12.56 -2.64 -24.88
CA ILE A 38 -12.46 -1.18 -24.70
C ILE A 38 -11.69 -0.90 -23.40
N PRO A 39 -10.35 -0.70 -23.49
CA PRO A 39 -9.50 -0.30 -22.38
C PRO A 39 -10.08 0.81 -21.52
N GLU A 40 -10.69 1.81 -22.16
CA GLU A 40 -11.27 2.98 -21.52
C GLU A 40 -12.47 2.61 -20.65
N MET A 41 -13.33 1.68 -21.09
CA MET A 41 -14.42 1.18 -20.25
C MET A 41 -13.88 0.42 -19.04
N PHE A 42 -12.82 -0.37 -19.22
CA PHE A 42 -12.23 -1.10 -18.11
C PHE A 42 -11.66 -0.13 -17.06
N GLU A 43 -10.89 0.87 -17.48
CA GLU A 43 -10.25 1.84 -16.57
C GLU A 43 -11.23 2.83 -15.95
N CYS A 44 -12.19 3.36 -16.71
CA CYS A 44 -13.09 4.42 -16.27
C CYS A 44 -14.42 3.91 -15.69
N GLU A 45 -14.93 2.76 -16.12
CA GLU A 45 -16.26 2.27 -15.70
C GLU A 45 -16.17 1.06 -14.77
N LEU A 46 -15.18 0.17 -14.94
CA LEU A 46 -15.11 -1.03 -14.11
C LEU A 46 -14.23 -0.85 -12.87
N LEU A 47 -12.99 -0.40 -13.05
CA LEU A 47 -12.02 -0.28 -11.94
C LEU A 47 -12.50 0.65 -10.81
N PRO A 48 -13.22 1.76 -11.07
CA PRO A 48 -13.73 2.59 -9.98
C PRO A 48 -14.79 1.95 -9.10
N HIS A 49 -15.48 0.94 -9.61
CA HIS A 49 -16.53 0.23 -8.91
C HIS A 49 -16.04 -1.07 -8.28
N CYS A 50 -14.80 -1.47 -8.55
CA CYS A 50 -14.17 -2.63 -7.93
C CYS A 50 -13.69 -2.32 -6.50
N SER A 51 -13.76 -3.32 -5.62
CA SER A 51 -13.03 -3.25 -4.35
C SER A 51 -11.52 -3.29 -4.61
N LEU A 52 -10.74 -2.75 -3.67
CA LEU A 52 -9.29 -2.80 -3.75
C LEU A 52 -8.78 -4.25 -3.89
N GLU A 53 -9.37 -5.21 -3.17
CA GLU A 53 -9.03 -6.63 -3.31
C GLU A 53 -9.24 -7.12 -4.74
N SER A 54 -10.37 -6.80 -5.37
CA SER A 54 -10.67 -7.20 -6.74
C SER A 54 -9.68 -6.57 -7.73
N VAL A 55 -9.36 -5.27 -7.56
CA VAL A 55 -8.35 -4.59 -8.37
C VAL A 55 -6.99 -5.29 -8.25
N MET A 56 -6.59 -5.67 -7.03
CA MET A 56 -5.32 -6.37 -6.79
C MET A 56 -5.30 -7.79 -7.36
N VAL A 57 -6.43 -8.50 -7.33
CA VAL A 57 -6.57 -9.80 -8.00
C VAL A 57 -6.46 -9.65 -9.52
N LEU A 58 -7.15 -8.66 -10.10
CA LEU A 58 -7.07 -8.35 -11.53
C LEU A 58 -5.64 -8.02 -11.94
N ALA A 59 -4.92 -7.22 -11.17
CA ALA A 59 -3.55 -6.83 -11.50
C ALA A 59 -2.55 -8.01 -11.48
N ARG A 60 -2.93 -9.14 -10.88
CA ARG A 60 -2.14 -10.38 -10.84
C ARG A 60 -2.56 -11.41 -11.89
N SER A 61 -3.73 -11.25 -12.52
CA SER A 61 -4.29 -12.26 -13.41
C SER A 61 -3.61 -12.31 -14.79
N SER A 62 -3.16 -11.17 -15.32
CA SER A 62 -2.51 -11.08 -16.63
C SER A 62 -1.59 -9.86 -16.74
N HIS A 63 -0.73 -9.83 -17.76
CA HIS A 63 0.05 -8.63 -18.09
C HIS A 63 -0.85 -7.47 -18.52
N TYR A 64 -1.90 -7.75 -19.30
CA TYR A 64 -2.86 -6.77 -19.80
C TYR A 64 -3.62 -6.06 -18.66
N THR A 65 -4.30 -6.83 -17.79
CA THR A 65 -5.02 -6.26 -16.63
C THR A 65 -4.10 -5.51 -15.68
N ARG A 66 -2.85 -5.96 -15.53
CA ARG A 66 -1.85 -5.24 -14.73
C ARG A 66 -1.52 -3.87 -15.31
N TYR A 67 -1.30 -3.79 -16.62
CA TYR A 67 -1.04 -2.52 -17.31
C TYR A 67 -2.17 -1.52 -17.05
N HIS A 68 -3.43 -1.96 -17.19
CA HIS A 68 -4.58 -1.09 -16.95
C HIS A 68 -4.77 -0.70 -15.48
N VAL A 69 -4.55 -1.62 -14.53
CA VAL A 69 -4.58 -1.28 -13.10
C VAL A 69 -3.47 -0.28 -12.74
N LYS A 70 -2.28 -0.42 -13.34
CA LYS A 70 -1.19 0.56 -13.19
C LYS A 70 -1.61 1.91 -13.76
N SER A 71 -2.04 1.95 -15.03
CA SER A 71 -2.51 3.16 -15.72
C SER A 71 -3.54 3.90 -14.86
N PHE A 72 -4.55 3.16 -14.40
CA PHE A 72 -5.59 3.65 -13.53
C PHE A 72 -5.08 4.32 -12.24
N PHE A 73 -4.20 3.66 -11.49
CA PHE A 73 -3.63 4.25 -10.29
C PHE A 73 -2.70 5.43 -10.59
N CYS A 74 -1.90 5.36 -11.67
CA CYS A 74 -1.04 6.46 -12.09
C CYS A 74 -1.86 7.70 -12.46
N LEU A 75 -2.93 7.56 -13.24
CA LEU A 75 -3.83 8.65 -13.60
C LEU A 75 -4.46 9.29 -12.35
N ASN A 76 -5.00 8.47 -11.44
CA ASN A 76 -5.59 8.96 -10.20
C ASN A 76 -4.55 9.66 -9.30
N GLN A 77 -3.34 9.11 -9.22
CA GLN A 77 -2.24 9.69 -8.48
C GLN A 77 -1.82 11.04 -9.07
N GLN A 78 -1.66 11.14 -10.39
CA GLN A 78 -1.34 12.39 -11.07
C GLN A 78 -2.42 13.44 -10.81
N CYS A 79 -3.70 13.10 -10.98
CA CYS A 79 -4.81 14.00 -10.69
C CYS A 79 -4.79 14.52 -9.24
N LEU A 80 -4.51 13.65 -8.27
CA LEU A 80 -4.37 14.05 -6.86
C LEU A 80 -3.13 14.95 -6.65
N LEU A 81 -1.97 14.58 -7.22
CA LEU A 81 -0.72 15.31 -7.06
C LEU A 81 -0.76 16.71 -7.68
N LYS A 82 -1.45 16.90 -8.81
CA LYS A 82 -1.61 18.22 -9.46
C LYS A 82 -2.12 19.28 -8.49
N ALA A 83 -3.01 18.90 -7.56
CA ALA A 83 -3.50 19.81 -6.53
C ALA A 83 -2.37 20.31 -5.60
N PHE A 84 -1.44 19.43 -5.21
CA PHE A 84 -0.34 19.72 -4.30
C PHE A 84 0.84 20.41 -4.97
N VAL A 85 1.33 19.88 -6.09
CA VAL A 85 2.60 20.34 -6.67
C VAL A 85 2.44 21.19 -7.93
N GLY A 86 1.25 21.24 -8.52
CA GLY A 86 1.04 21.84 -9.85
C GLY A 86 1.30 20.84 -10.98
N GLU A 87 0.65 21.05 -12.12
CA GLU A 87 0.71 20.11 -13.25
C GLU A 87 2.09 19.98 -13.87
N ASP A 88 2.80 21.10 -14.00
CA ASP A 88 4.15 21.18 -14.56
C ASP A 88 5.24 20.58 -13.67
N LYS A 89 4.91 20.20 -12.42
CA LYS A 89 5.85 19.68 -11.42
C LYS A 89 5.63 18.21 -11.08
N VAL A 90 4.61 17.56 -11.63
CA VAL A 90 4.29 16.15 -11.31
C VAL A 90 5.43 15.21 -11.70
N ASP A 91 6.01 15.39 -12.88
CA ASP A 91 7.12 14.54 -13.34
C ASP A 91 8.38 14.73 -12.48
N THR A 92 8.74 15.97 -12.18
CA THR A 92 9.86 16.29 -11.27
C THR A 92 9.60 15.71 -9.88
N PHE A 93 8.37 15.78 -9.37
CA PHE A 93 8.01 15.16 -8.09
C PHE A 93 8.25 13.65 -8.11
N HIS A 94 7.85 12.95 -9.18
CA HIS A 94 8.09 11.52 -9.32
C HIS A 94 9.58 11.17 -9.42
N GLN A 95 10.37 12.00 -10.11
CA GLN A 95 11.83 11.86 -10.16
C GLN A 95 12.44 11.99 -8.77
N VAL A 96 12.05 13.01 -7.99
CA VAL A 96 12.49 13.21 -6.60
C VAL A 96 12.06 12.05 -5.71
N LEU A 97 10.81 11.60 -5.83
CA LEU A 97 10.30 10.45 -5.08
C LEU A 97 11.15 9.20 -5.32
N ASN A 98 11.54 8.96 -6.57
CA ASN A 98 12.37 7.82 -6.97
C ASN A 98 13.82 7.96 -6.51
N SER A 99 14.48 9.09 -6.79
CA SER A 99 15.90 9.29 -6.49
C SER A 99 16.19 9.36 -4.98
N SER A 100 15.23 9.82 -4.19
CA SER A 100 15.34 9.91 -2.73
C SER A 100 14.91 8.64 -1.98
N GLY A 101 14.46 7.59 -2.68
CA GLY A 101 13.96 6.37 -2.04
C GLY A 101 12.76 6.64 -1.11
N SER A 102 11.88 7.54 -1.52
CA SER A 102 10.77 8.04 -0.70
C SER A 102 9.43 7.41 -1.05
N GLY A 103 8.42 7.64 -0.21
CA GLY A 103 7.05 7.21 -0.47
C GLY A 103 6.01 8.15 0.13
N MET A 104 4.85 8.24 -0.52
CA MET A 104 3.71 9.00 -0.03
C MET A 104 2.83 8.13 0.86
N ALA A 105 2.45 8.64 2.02
CA ALA A 105 1.72 7.90 3.04
C ALA A 105 0.49 8.68 3.56
N GLY A 106 -0.26 8.03 4.45
CA GLY A 106 -1.35 8.65 5.19
C GLY A 106 -2.63 8.84 4.39
N SER A 107 -3.22 10.03 4.49
CA SER A 107 -4.50 10.38 3.85
C SER A 107 -4.42 10.28 2.32
N PHE A 108 -3.34 10.76 1.70
CA PHE A 108 -3.11 10.69 0.26
C PHE A 108 -3.19 9.25 -0.25
N SER A 109 -2.40 8.34 0.35
CA SER A 109 -2.39 6.94 -0.06
C SER A 109 -3.73 6.24 0.20
N THR A 110 -4.38 6.59 1.31
CA THR A 110 -5.70 6.06 1.66
C THR A 110 -6.76 6.47 0.64
N SER A 111 -6.74 7.74 0.22
CA SER A 111 -7.66 8.30 -0.78
C SER A 111 -7.44 7.71 -2.17
N LEU A 112 -6.18 7.45 -2.55
CA LEU A 112 -5.86 6.78 -3.82
C LEU A 112 -6.38 5.35 -3.87
N LEU A 113 -6.37 4.63 -2.73
CA LEU A 113 -6.71 3.20 -2.70
C LEU A 113 -8.18 2.91 -2.39
N THR A 114 -9.01 3.93 -2.09
CA THR A 114 -10.38 3.71 -1.59
C THR A 114 -11.42 4.43 -2.46
N PRO A 115 -12.16 3.69 -3.29
CA PRO A 115 -13.22 4.26 -4.13
C PRO A 115 -14.45 4.72 -3.32
N PRO A 116 -15.22 5.73 -3.79
CA PRO A 116 -14.91 6.58 -4.94
C PRO A 116 -13.75 7.52 -4.56
N TYR A 117 -12.72 7.58 -5.42
CA TYR A 117 -11.43 8.23 -5.14
C TYR A 117 -11.65 9.69 -4.77
N GLY A 118 -11.57 9.95 -3.46
CA GLY A 118 -12.01 11.21 -2.86
C GLY A 118 -10.99 12.33 -3.03
N LEU A 119 -10.85 12.84 -4.26
CA LEU A 119 -10.09 14.08 -4.55
C LEU A 119 -10.50 15.22 -3.60
N ALA A 120 -11.78 15.30 -3.25
CA ALA A 120 -12.36 16.40 -2.48
C ALA A 120 -12.01 16.43 -0.97
N LEU A 121 -11.28 15.44 -0.42
CA LEU A 121 -11.10 15.32 1.04
C LEU A 121 -9.65 15.33 1.52
N THR A 122 -8.66 15.32 0.64
CA THR A 122 -7.27 15.23 1.06
C THR A 122 -6.65 16.62 1.09
N THR A 123 -6.43 17.13 2.30
CA THR A 123 -5.81 18.46 2.54
C THR A 123 -4.35 18.35 2.98
N ASP A 124 -3.79 17.14 2.96
CA ASP A 124 -2.44 16.86 3.41
C ASP A 124 -1.76 15.79 2.53
N LEU A 125 -0.49 16.02 2.21
CA LEU A 125 0.40 15.07 1.55
C LEU A 125 1.52 14.75 2.52
N ASN A 126 1.61 13.49 2.95
CA ASN A 126 2.68 13.04 3.85
C ASN A 126 3.69 12.25 3.04
N ILE A 127 4.95 12.64 3.12
CA ILE A 127 6.06 12.03 2.42
C ILE A 127 7.00 11.44 3.47
N PHE A 128 7.32 10.17 3.32
CA PHE A 128 8.35 9.49 4.11
C PHE A 128 9.60 9.37 3.25
N THR A 129 10.74 9.72 3.83
CA THR A 129 12.05 9.62 3.20
C THR A 129 13.02 8.87 4.11
N ILE A 130 14.03 8.23 3.52
CA ILE A 130 15.11 7.57 4.27
C ILE A 130 16.10 8.59 4.83
N ARG A 131 16.86 8.17 5.84
CA ARG A 131 17.86 9.01 6.49
C ARG A 131 18.83 9.63 5.48
N GLY A 132 19.04 10.94 5.59
CA GLY A 132 19.95 11.71 4.77
C GLY A 132 19.28 12.38 3.58
N ASN A 133 18.07 12.00 3.17
CA ASN A 133 17.45 12.48 1.95
C ASN A 133 16.43 13.62 2.15
N LEU A 134 16.33 14.18 3.36
CA LEU A 134 15.42 15.30 3.63
C LEU A 134 15.75 16.57 2.81
N PHE A 135 17.03 16.85 2.56
CA PHE A 135 17.44 18.05 1.85
C PHE A 135 16.95 18.07 0.40
N ILE A 136 16.91 16.91 -0.27
CA ILE A 136 16.37 16.78 -1.64
C ILE A 136 14.92 17.26 -1.69
N TRP A 137 14.13 16.92 -0.67
CA TRP A 137 12.75 17.35 -0.56
C TRP A 137 12.61 18.83 -0.23
N ARG A 138 13.49 19.37 0.61
CA ARG A 138 13.53 20.82 0.88
C ARG A 138 13.76 21.59 -0.41
N ASP A 139 14.81 21.25 -1.16
CA ASP A 139 15.15 21.91 -2.42
C ASP A 139 13.97 21.85 -3.42
N PHE A 140 13.33 20.68 -3.54
CA PHE A 140 12.15 20.53 -4.38
C PHE A 140 10.97 21.40 -3.91
N LEU A 141 10.62 21.36 -2.62
CA LEU A 141 9.45 22.09 -2.10
C LEU A 141 9.65 23.62 -2.13
N ASP A 142 10.88 24.07 -1.93
CA ASP A 142 11.25 25.47 -2.07
C ASP A 142 11.12 25.92 -3.55
N SER A 143 11.48 25.05 -4.51
CA SER A 143 11.37 25.31 -5.96
C SER A 143 9.93 25.45 -6.46
N ILE A 144 8.94 24.88 -5.75
CA ILE A 144 7.52 25.00 -6.07
C ILE A 144 6.81 26.07 -5.22
N HIS A 145 7.58 26.94 -4.57
CA HIS A 145 7.12 28.09 -3.77
C HIS A 145 6.15 27.74 -2.64
N VAL A 146 6.26 26.54 -2.05
CA VAL A 146 5.51 26.22 -0.84
C VAL A 146 6.29 26.76 0.37
N THR A 147 5.62 27.49 1.26
CA THR A 147 6.29 28.11 2.41
C THR A 147 6.49 27.09 3.52
N ALA A 148 7.74 26.92 3.96
CA ALA A 148 8.05 26.18 5.17
C ALA A 148 7.39 26.86 6.38
N LEU A 149 6.73 26.09 7.23
CA LEU A 149 6.28 26.58 8.52
C LEU A 149 7.49 26.58 9.45
N ASP A 150 8.08 27.76 9.64
CA ASP A 150 9.30 27.92 10.42
C ASP A 150 9.09 27.45 11.88
N ASN A 151 10.03 26.63 12.35
CA ASN A 151 10.20 26.12 13.71
C ASN A 151 9.11 25.17 14.31
N GLN A 152 9.53 23.90 14.44
CA GLN A 152 9.35 23.01 15.59
C GLN A 152 7.94 22.63 16.10
N ARG A 153 6.86 22.87 15.37
CA ARG A 153 5.56 22.26 15.74
C ARG A 153 5.38 20.89 15.11
N GLY A 154 5.88 19.89 15.81
CA GLY A 154 5.16 18.62 15.88
C GLY A 154 5.73 17.49 15.04
N ILE A 155 6.99 17.10 15.29
CA ILE A 155 7.20 15.66 15.41
C ILE A 155 6.26 15.24 16.53
N ASP A 156 5.13 14.67 16.12
CA ASP A 156 4.19 14.06 17.03
C ASP A 156 5.04 13.15 17.94
N CYS A 157 5.03 13.36 19.26
CA CYS A 157 5.98 12.71 20.17
C CYS A 157 6.01 11.17 20.00
N ARG A 158 4.92 10.64 19.45
CA ARG A 158 4.68 9.26 19.06
C ARG A 158 5.60 8.74 17.96
N TYR A 159 6.13 9.58 17.07
CA TYR A 159 7.09 9.19 16.04
C TYR A 159 8.56 9.41 16.46
N LEU A 160 8.83 9.96 17.65
CA LEU A 160 10.21 10.31 18.06
C LEU A 160 11.19 9.14 18.04
N HIS A 161 10.71 7.90 18.13
CA HIS A 161 11.55 6.70 18.12
C HIS A 161 11.96 6.28 16.69
N THR A 162 11.21 6.65 15.66
CA THR A 162 11.45 6.26 14.25
C THR A 162 11.77 7.44 13.34
N THR A 163 11.52 8.67 13.77
CA THR A 163 11.75 9.90 12.99
C THR A 163 13.06 10.59 13.38
N ALA A 164 13.93 10.81 12.39
CA ALA A 164 15.13 11.62 12.54
C ALA A 164 14.78 13.12 12.49
N ASN A 165 14.06 13.50 11.44
CA ASN A 165 13.69 14.88 11.15
C ASN A 165 12.28 14.95 10.58
N HIS A 166 11.63 16.09 10.76
CA HIS A 166 10.31 16.36 10.21
C HIS A 166 10.18 17.83 9.85
N ILE A 167 9.65 18.08 8.65
CA ILE A 167 9.38 19.43 8.16
C ILE A 167 7.97 19.49 7.62
N VAL A 168 7.30 20.63 7.84
CA VAL A 168 5.95 20.88 7.36
C VAL A 168 5.94 22.14 6.52
N TYR A 169 5.38 22.00 5.34
CA TYR A 169 5.16 23.03 4.35
C TYR A 169 3.67 23.32 4.24
N HIS A 170 3.33 24.59 4.06
CA HIS A 170 1.95 25.03 3.92
C HIS A 170 1.79 25.88 2.68
N ALA A 171 0.94 25.42 1.75
CA ALA A 171 0.55 26.20 0.59
C ALA A 171 -0.66 27.07 0.96
N LYS A 172 -0.40 28.29 1.45
CA LYS A 172 -1.44 29.22 1.91
C LYS A 172 -2.57 29.42 0.89
N THR A 173 -2.22 29.51 -0.39
CA THR A 173 -3.18 29.76 -1.48
C THR A 173 -4.13 28.59 -1.75
N LYS A 174 -3.72 27.37 -1.41
CA LYS A 174 -4.46 26.14 -1.73
C LYS A 174 -4.96 25.39 -0.49
N ASN A 175 -4.71 25.92 0.70
CA ASN A 175 -5.14 25.37 2.00
C ASN A 175 -4.80 23.88 2.18
N PHE A 176 -3.58 23.49 1.79
CA PHE A 176 -3.07 22.15 2.07
C PHE A 176 -1.71 22.21 2.75
N THR A 177 -1.34 21.08 3.34
CA THR A 177 -0.04 20.86 3.97
C THR A 177 0.73 19.76 3.24
N ILE A 178 2.04 19.93 3.12
CA ILE A 178 2.95 18.86 2.71
C ILE A 178 3.87 18.62 3.89
N SER A 179 3.93 17.39 4.40
CA SER A 179 4.87 17.03 5.45
C SER A 179 5.89 16.05 4.90
N VAL A 180 7.16 16.25 5.28
CA VAL A 180 8.24 15.32 4.94
C VAL A 180 8.82 14.81 6.25
N THR A 181 8.78 13.49 6.43
CA THR A 181 9.27 12.81 7.63
C THR A 181 10.42 11.91 7.24
N GLU A 182 11.59 12.19 7.80
CA GLU A 182 12.80 11.42 7.58
C GLU A 182 12.90 10.32 8.64
N SER A 183 13.15 9.09 8.18
CA SER A 183 13.38 7.95 9.06
C SER A 183 14.73 8.06 9.77
N LYS A 184 14.82 7.59 11.01
CA LYS A 184 16.11 7.37 11.70
C LYS A 184 16.94 6.28 11.05
N ASP A 185 16.25 5.34 10.40
CA ASP A 185 16.85 4.19 9.76
C ASP A 185 16.90 4.41 8.25
N ASN A 186 17.64 3.55 7.56
CA ASN A 186 17.65 3.51 6.11
C ASN A 186 16.42 2.75 5.55
N SER A 187 15.25 2.97 6.13
CA SER A 187 14.02 2.26 5.78
C SER A 187 12.77 3.10 6.10
N LEU A 188 11.85 3.15 5.13
CA LEU A 188 10.54 3.80 5.31
C LEU A 188 9.59 2.98 6.21
N PHE A 189 9.87 1.69 6.41
CA PHE A 189 8.97 0.81 7.16
C PHE A 189 8.93 1.10 8.64
N THR A 190 10.00 1.62 9.22
CA THR A 190 10.00 1.98 10.64
C THR A 190 9.03 3.13 10.89
N LEU A 191 8.96 4.12 9.99
CA LEU A 191 7.92 5.15 10.00
C LEU A 191 6.51 4.55 9.79
N LEU A 192 6.37 3.65 8.81
CA LEU A 192 5.08 3.03 8.48
C LEU A 192 4.50 2.20 9.62
N ILE A 193 5.35 1.42 10.29
CA ILE A 193 4.99 0.56 11.42
C ILE A 193 4.72 1.39 12.67
N GLY A 194 5.45 2.50 12.85
CA GLY A 194 5.24 3.45 13.95
C GLY A 194 3.97 4.30 13.81
N ALA A 195 3.21 4.14 12.72
CA ALA A 195 1.96 4.87 12.51
C ALA A 195 0.93 4.62 13.61
N THR A 196 0.29 5.70 14.07
CA THR A 196 -0.71 5.66 15.16
C THR A 196 -2.05 5.04 14.75
N THR A 197 -2.26 4.79 13.46
CA THR A 197 -3.50 4.23 12.92
C THR A 197 -3.21 3.37 11.69
N THR A 198 -3.97 2.30 11.50
CA THR A 198 -3.89 1.42 10.33
C THR A 198 -4.22 2.11 8.99
N LEU A 199 -4.76 3.33 9.00
CA LEU A 199 -4.90 4.11 7.76
C LEU A 199 -3.55 4.67 7.29
N ASN A 200 -2.69 5.01 8.24
CA ASN A 200 -1.38 5.60 7.97
C ASN A 200 -0.30 4.55 7.73
N THR A 201 -0.66 3.27 7.73
CA THR A 201 0.22 2.14 7.43
C THR A 201 0.15 1.73 5.94
N THR A 202 -0.19 2.69 5.09
CA THR A 202 -0.17 2.55 3.63
C THR A 202 0.86 3.52 3.09
N ILE A 203 1.70 3.06 2.17
CA ILE A 203 2.70 3.88 1.49
C ILE A 203 2.78 3.53 0.01
N ILE A 204 2.93 4.55 -0.81
CA ILE A 204 3.09 4.47 -2.26
C ILE A 204 4.46 5.01 -2.61
N THR A 205 5.33 4.17 -3.16
CA THR A 205 6.65 4.58 -3.66
C THR A 205 6.59 4.80 -5.17
N SER A 206 7.72 5.20 -5.76
CA SER A 206 7.88 5.26 -7.22
C SER A 206 7.64 3.92 -7.93
N ALA A 207 7.74 2.80 -7.19
CA ALA A 207 7.72 1.44 -7.72
C ALA A 207 6.56 0.57 -7.23
N LYS A 208 6.10 0.78 -5.99
CA LYS A 208 5.22 -0.16 -5.31
C LYS A 208 4.19 0.54 -4.43
N ILE A 209 3.09 -0.16 -4.19
CA ILE A 209 2.12 0.17 -3.14
C ILE A 209 2.26 -0.87 -2.05
N TYR A 210 2.36 -0.41 -0.80
CA TYR A 210 2.33 -1.24 0.38
C TYR A 210 1.14 -0.84 1.26
N ALA A 211 0.32 -1.81 1.62
CA ALA A 211 -0.80 -1.64 2.54
C ALA A 211 -0.74 -2.72 3.62
N LEU A 212 -0.23 -2.38 4.81
CA LEU A 212 -0.03 -3.36 5.89
C LEU A 212 -1.35 -3.94 6.42
N TYR A 213 -2.46 -3.21 6.27
CA TYR A 213 -3.80 -3.61 6.71
C TYR A 213 -4.85 -3.40 5.61
N ALA A 214 -4.56 -3.90 4.41
CA ALA A 214 -5.43 -3.74 3.22
C ALA A 214 -6.89 -4.14 3.49
N SER A 215 -7.14 -5.21 4.24
CA SER A 215 -8.52 -5.64 4.55
C SER A 215 -9.29 -4.65 5.45
N LEU A 216 -8.62 -3.90 6.34
CA LEU A 216 -9.28 -2.83 7.10
C LEU A 216 -9.56 -1.61 6.23
N LEU A 217 -8.60 -1.28 5.35
CA LEU A 217 -8.74 -0.20 4.39
C LEU A 217 -9.97 -0.40 3.50
N SER A 218 -10.13 -1.58 2.90
CA SER A 218 -11.30 -1.93 2.09
C SER A 218 -12.62 -1.91 2.86
N GLN A 219 -12.60 -2.21 4.16
CA GLN A 219 -13.78 -2.14 5.03
C GLN A 219 -14.07 -0.72 5.54
N ARG A 220 -13.27 0.28 5.13
CA ARG A 220 -13.30 1.64 5.67
C ARG A 220 -13.22 1.67 7.21
N ARG A 221 -12.39 0.79 7.77
CA ARG A 221 -12.12 0.69 9.20
C ARG A 221 -10.70 1.13 9.49
N ALA A 222 -10.53 1.83 10.59
CA ALA A 222 -9.23 2.22 11.13
C ALA A 222 -9.14 1.71 12.55
N LEU A 223 -8.03 1.03 12.85
CA LEU A 223 -7.69 0.64 14.21
C LEU A 223 -6.54 1.51 14.66
N GLU A 224 -6.65 2.07 15.86
CA GLU A 224 -5.58 2.85 16.46
C GLU A 224 -4.51 1.92 17.05
N GLY A 225 -3.26 2.37 16.99
CA GLY A 225 -2.14 1.67 17.62
C GLY A 225 -2.05 1.98 19.12
N TRP A 226 -0.85 1.84 19.66
CA TRP A 226 -0.52 2.10 21.06
C TRP A 226 -0.93 3.48 21.58
N PHE A 227 -0.94 4.47 20.70
CA PHE A 227 -1.22 5.84 21.09
C PHE A 227 -2.52 6.32 20.46
N PRO A 228 -3.48 6.82 21.26
CA PRO A 228 -4.77 7.26 20.76
C PRO A 228 -4.60 8.43 19.79
N THR A 229 -5.34 8.40 18.70
CA THR A 229 -5.34 9.45 17.69
C THR A 229 -5.98 10.73 18.29
N PRO A 230 -5.39 11.93 18.12
CA PRO A 230 -5.98 13.15 18.65
C PRO A 230 -7.37 13.37 18.09
N VAL A 231 -8.29 13.92 18.90
CA VAL A 231 -9.70 14.13 18.52
C VAL A 231 -9.84 14.83 17.17
N LYS A 232 -9.04 15.88 16.89
CA LYS A 232 -9.04 16.57 15.58
C LYS A 232 -8.74 15.63 14.40
N LYS A 233 -7.76 14.74 14.55
CA LYS A 233 -7.41 13.74 13.53
C LYS A 233 -8.51 12.67 13.42
N ALA A 234 -9.10 12.23 14.53
CA ALA A 234 -10.22 11.27 14.53
C ALA A 234 -11.46 11.83 13.81
N VAL A 235 -11.81 13.10 14.03
CA VAL A 235 -12.88 13.80 13.30
C VAL A 235 -12.57 13.85 11.79
N ALA A 236 -11.33 14.16 11.40
CA ALA A 236 -10.92 14.16 10.00
C ALA A 236 -10.96 12.76 9.35
N ILE A 237 -10.70 11.69 10.12
CA ILE A 237 -10.91 10.30 9.68
C ILE A 237 -12.40 10.03 9.45
N GLY A 238 -13.27 10.44 10.38
CA GLY A 238 -14.73 10.30 10.26
C GLY A 238 -15.30 11.03 9.04
N LYS A 239 -14.85 12.25 8.74
CA LYS A 239 -15.24 13.01 7.53
C LYS A 239 -14.91 12.27 6.22
N ARG A 240 -13.89 11.41 6.22
CA ARG A 240 -13.51 10.53 5.10
C ARG A 240 -14.31 9.22 5.06
N ARG A 241 -15.36 9.12 5.86
CA ARG A 241 -16.23 7.94 6.01
C ARG A 241 -15.50 6.69 6.50
N TYR A 242 -14.47 6.89 7.30
CA TYR A 242 -13.78 5.80 8.01
C TYR A 242 -14.30 5.69 9.43
N ARG A 243 -14.49 4.45 9.88
CA ARG A 243 -14.79 4.14 11.29
C ARG A 243 -13.47 3.93 12.02
N SER A 244 -13.03 4.93 12.79
CA SER A 244 -11.90 4.77 13.71
C SER A 244 -12.35 4.07 14.99
N SER A 245 -11.53 3.18 15.51
CA SER A 245 -11.76 2.53 16.79
C SER A 245 -10.44 2.39 17.54
N PHE A 246 -10.45 2.74 18.81
CA PHE A 246 -9.30 2.55 19.70
C PHE A 246 -9.10 1.08 20.09
N SER A 247 -10.17 0.29 20.08
CA SER A 247 -10.13 -1.13 20.41
C SER A 247 -10.95 -1.96 19.43
N THR A 248 -10.74 -3.27 19.47
CA THR A 248 -11.55 -4.24 18.72
C THR A 248 -12.77 -4.73 19.48
N ALA A 249 -13.14 -4.09 20.60
CA ALA A 249 -14.24 -4.57 21.46
C ALA A 249 -15.59 -4.63 20.74
N SER A 250 -15.83 -3.67 19.83
CA SER A 250 -17.07 -3.55 19.05
C SER A 250 -17.13 -4.45 17.82
N TRP A 251 -16.13 -5.29 17.59
CA TRP A 251 -16.10 -6.14 16.41
C TRP A 251 -16.98 -7.37 16.61
N ASP A 252 -17.92 -7.56 15.69
CA ASP A 252 -18.90 -8.64 15.64
C ASP A 252 -18.33 -9.95 15.09
N ARG A 253 -17.15 -9.89 14.46
CA ARG A 253 -16.47 -11.03 13.83
C ARG A 253 -15.06 -11.19 14.38
N PRO A 254 -14.46 -12.40 14.32
CA PRO A 254 -13.07 -12.60 14.70
C PRO A 254 -12.13 -11.62 13.99
N CYS A 255 -11.16 -11.04 14.72
CA CYS A 255 -10.23 -10.06 14.14
C CYS A 255 -9.38 -10.61 12.99
N GLY A 256 -9.18 -11.94 12.95
CA GLY A 256 -8.33 -12.60 11.98
C GLY A 256 -6.93 -12.01 11.96
N ILE A 257 -6.46 -11.68 10.75
CA ILE A 257 -5.12 -11.14 10.50
C ILE A 257 -4.91 -9.72 11.03
N ASN A 258 -6.00 -9.01 11.35
CA ASN A 258 -5.96 -7.64 11.86
C ASN A 258 -5.96 -7.58 13.39
N CYS A 259 -5.86 -8.74 14.06
CA CYS A 259 -5.82 -8.79 15.51
C CYS A 259 -4.64 -7.96 16.05
N PRO A 260 -4.85 -7.06 17.02
CA PRO A 260 -3.80 -6.14 17.46
C PRO A 260 -2.56 -6.83 18.01
N ILE A 261 -2.75 -7.98 18.69
CA ILE A 261 -1.69 -8.72 19.39
C ILE A 261 -0.86 -9.65 18.50
N LEU A 262 -1.31 -9.88 17.26
CA LEU A 262 -0.58 -10.75 16.34
C LEU A 262 0.71 -10.08 15.89
N TRP A 263 1.83 -10.79 16.06
CA TRP A 263 3.10 -10.43 15.45
C TRP A 263 3.06 -10.67 13.95
N ARG A 264 3.52 -9.66 13.21
CA ARG A 264 3.65 -9.66 11.75
C ARG A 264 5.11 -9.49 11.40
N HIS A 265 5.49 -10.02 10.25
CA HIS A 265 6.84 -9.95 9.72
C HIS A 265 6.78 -9.36 8.32
N ILE A 266 7.77 -8.51 7.98
CA ILE A 266 7.89 -7.97 6.63
C ILE A 266 8.36 -9.11 5.74
N ARG A 267 9.35 -9.90 6.20
CA ARG A 267 9.86 -11.04 5.47
C ARG A 267 8.74 -12.04 5.12
N GLY A 268 8.58 -12.28 3.82
CA GLY A 268 7.57 -13.18 3.26
C GLY A 268 6.19 -12.55 3.06
N LEU A 269 5.97 -11.29 3.48
CA LEU A 269 4.80 -10.42 3.23
C LEU A 269 3.42 -11.09 3.20
N ARG A 270 3.27 -12.21 3.90
CA ARG A 270 1.99 -12.92 3.95
C ARG A 270 1.01 -11.96 4.59
N LYS A 271 -0.03 -11.58 3.84
CA LYS A 271 -1.13 -10.71 4.27
C LYS A 271 -0.81 -9.21 4.30
N VAL A 272 0.33 -8.77 3.78
CA VAL A 272 0.54 -7.36 3.39
C VAL A 272 0.08 -7.21 1.94
N GLY A 273 -0.72 -6.18 1.65
CA GLY A 273 -1.06 -5.82 0.29
C GLY A 273 0.16 -5.23 -0.38
N VAL A 274 0.77 -5.96 -1.32
CA VAL A 274 1.86 -5.45 -2.16
C VAL A 274 1.42 -5.46 -3.61
N PHE A 275 1.55 -4.30 -4.24
CA PHE A 275 1.38 -4.11 -5.66
C PHE A 275 2.66 -3.54 -6.25
N ASN A 276 3.16 -4.13 -7.33
CA ASN A 276 4.34 -3.67 -8.04
C ASN A 276 3.91 -3.05 -9.38
N TRP A 277 4.26 -1.78 -9.61
CA TRP A 277 3.94 -1.06 -10.85
C TRP A 277 4.57 -1.72 -12.10
N GLY A 278 5.75 -2.35 -11.97
CA GLY A 278 6.44 -3.07 -13.04
C GLY A 278 5.96 -4.53 -13.22
N GLY A 279 5.17 -5.05 -12.28
CA GLY A 279 4.68 -6.42 -12.31
C GLY A 279 5.72 -7.50 -12.05
N ASN A 280 5.41 -8.75 -12.46
CA ASN A 280 6.26 -9.92 -12.19
C ASN A 280 7.54 -9.98 -13.03
N GLN A 281 7.65 -9.18 -14.11
CA GLN A 281 8.83 -9.20 -14.98
C GLN A 281 9.98 -8.36 -14.40
N ASN A 282 9.66 -7.36 -13.57
CA ASN A 282 10.64 -6.58 -12.81
C ASN A 282 10.95 -7.19 -11.44
N GLN A 283 10.77 -8.50 -11.25
CA GLN A 283 11.19 -9.18 -10.01
C GLN A 283 12.70 -9.07 -9.74
N TYR A 284 13.50 -8.74 -10.76
CA TYR A 284 14.93 -8.49 -10.63
C TYR A 284 15.29 -7.05 -10.23
N ASP A 285 14.34 -6.10 -10.29
CA ASP A 285 14.55 -4.71 -9.82
C ASP A 285 14.33 -4.55 -8.30
N ASP A 286 13.96 -5.62 -7.59
CA ASP A 286 13.90 -5.61 -6.12
C ASP A 286 15.25 -5.30 -5.46
N PHE A 287 16.37 -5.42 -6.20
CA PHE A 287 17.73 -5.14 -5.72
C PHE A 287 18.36 -3.86 -6.28
N SER A 288 17.82 -3.29 -7.36
CA SER A 288 18.35 -2.09 -8.03
C SER A 288 17.58 -0.82 -7.68
N GLU A 289 16.37 -0.94 -7.10
CA GLU A 289 15.63 0.19 -6.55
C GLU A 289 16.40 0.79 -5.37
N VAL A 290 17.01 1.94 -5.63
CA VAL A 290 17.73 2.77 -4.66
C VAL A 290 16.92 2.90 -3.36
N GLY A 291 17.39 2.25 -2.30
CA GLY A 291 17.14 2.71 -0.93
C GLY A 291 16.06 2.02 -0.10
N ILE A 292 15.46 0.90 -0.51
CA ILE A 292 14.61 0.12 0.41
C ILE A 292 15.05 -1.35 0.42
N PRO A 293 16.09 -1.74 1.17
CA PRO A 293 16.44 -3.15 1.36
C PRO A 293 15.30 -3.85 2.10
N PHE A 294 14.39 -4.40 1.29
CA PHE A 294 13.17 -5.07 1.70
C PHE A 294 13.45 -6.45 2.30
N SER A 295 14.49 -7.10 1.78
CA SER A 295 14.92 -8.46 2.13
C SER A 295 15.64 -8.54 3.48
N ASP A 296 16.30 -7.46 3.90
CA ASP A 296 17.31 -7.55 4.96
C ASP A 296 16.75 -7.20 6.33
N ASN A 297 15.56 -6.59 6.36
CA ASN A 297 14.94 -6.12 7.58
C ASN A 297 14.00 -7.18 8.18
N ASN A 298 14.48 -7.92 9.19
CA ASN A 298 13.68 -8.80 10.06
C ASN A 298 12.74 -8.01 10.99
N LEU A 299 12.11 -6.95 10.48
CA LEU A 299 11.20 -6.11 11.24
C LEU A 299 9.94 -6.91 11.60
N LYS A 300 9.66 -6.92 12.90
CA LYS A 300 8.44 -7.49 13.47
C LYS A 300 7.59 -6.39 14.06
N TRP A 301 6.28 -6.47 13.86
CA TRP A 301 5.37 -5.48 14.44
C TRP A 301 4.02 -6.06 14.83
N ARG A 302 3.31 -5.31 15.67
CA ARG A 302 1.92 -5.54 16.07
C ARG A 302 1.28 -4.19 16.41
N LEU A 303 -0.05 -4.10 16.35
CA LEU A 303 -0.75 -2.82 16.60
C LEU A 303 -0.84 -2.48 18.09
N GLY A 304 -0.92 -3.51 18.94
CA GLY A 304 -1.07 -3.36 20.37
C GLY A 304 -0.70 -4.64 21.12
N ASP A 305 -0.84 -4.62 22.43
CA ASP A 305 -0.59 -5.73 23.35
C ASP A 305 -1.86 -6.47 23.78
N THR A 306 -3.04 -5.88 23.53
CA THR A 306 -4.33 -6.42 23.94
C THR A 306 -5.31 -6.53 22.78
N CYS A 307 -6.23 -7.49 22.85
CA CYS A 307 -7.34 -7.63 21.92
C CYS A 307 -8.65 -7.78 22.70
N SER A 308 -9.52 -6.77 22.60
CA SER A 308 -10.78 -6.74 23.36
C SER A 308 -11.95 -7.43 22.63
N ASN A 309 -11.73 -7.98 21.45
CA ASN A 309 -12.79 -8.64 20.67
C ASN A 309 -13.14 -10.00 21.28
N ALA A 310 -14.39 -10.17 21.75
CA ALA A 310 -14.86 -11.41 22.35
C ALA A 310 -14.87 -12.61 21.39
N ALA A 311 -15.06 -12.38 20.09
CA ALA A 311 -15.02 -13.41 19.05
C ALA A 311 -13.60 -13.75 18.58
N CYS A 312 -12.56 -13.04 19.06
CA CYS A 312 -11.21 -13.24 18.57
C CYS A 312 -10.54 -14.46 19.24
N PRO A 313 -10.08 -15.46 18.48
CA PRO A 313 -9.42 -16.64 19.05
C PRO A 313 -8.09 -16.29 19.74
N PHE A 314 -7.47 -15.18 19.37
CA PHE A 314 -6.19 -14.74 19.95
C PHE A 314 -6.37 -14.03 21.31
N ARG A 315 -7.58 -13.59 21.69
CA ARG A 315 -7.85 -12.79 22.92
C ARG A 315 -7.34 -13.43 24.21
N ARG A 316 -7.31 -14.76 24.31
CA ARG A 316 -7.01 -15.49 25.54
C ARG A 316 -5.51 -15.72 25.81
N GLY A 317 -4.59 -15.07 25.09
CA GLY A 317 -3.15 -15.14 25.38
C GLY A 317 -2.49 -16.52 25.14
N ASN A 318 -3.26 -17.55 24.77
CA ASN A 318 -2.77 -18.93 24.60
C ASN A 318 -1.88 -19.16 23.35
N TYR A 319 -1.44 -18.11 22.67
CA TYR A 319 -0.57 -18.19 21.49
C TYR A 319 0.81 -17.58 21.76
N PHE A 320 1.49 -18.11 22.78
CA PHE A 320 2.95 -18.07 22.86
C PHE A 320 3.62 -19.25 22.15
N ALA A 321 2.85 -20.17 21.56
CA ALA A 321 3.43 -21.13 20.64
C ALA A 321 3.77 -20.40 19.34
N PRO A 322 5.04 -20.28 18.93
CA PRO A 322 5.33 -19.96 17.54
C PRO A 322 4.60 -21.01 16.73
N ALA A 323 3.66 -20.59 15.89
CA ALA A 323 3.09 -21.48 14.90
C ALA A 323 4.29 -21.98 14.08
N ARG A 324 4.74 -23.20 14.34
CA ARG A 324 5.51 -23.97 13.37
C ARG A 324 4.54 -24.13 12.20
N VAL A 325 4.73 -23.32 11.17
CA VAL A 325 4.08 -23.46 9.87
C VAL A 325 5.05 -24.16 8.95
#